data_AF-A0A501W1N3-F1
#
_entry.id   AF-A0A501W1N3-F1
#
_cell.length_a   1.000
_cell.length_b   1.000
_cell.length_c   1.000
_cell.angle_alpha   90.00
_cell.angle_beta   90.00
_cell.angle_gamma   90.00
#
_symmetry.space_group_name_H-M   'P 1'
#
loop_
_entity.id
_entity.type
_entity.pdbx_description
1 polymer ?
#
loop_
_entity_poly.entity_id
_entity_poly.type
_entity_poly.pdbx_seq_one_letter_code
_entity_poly.pdbx_strand_id
1 'polypeptide(L)'
;MKRTNRTYAKVMLVAALGFSFAAGATDYNNTKAKAAISTIQNDQELSPLQKQLLGEHANIGAITADSMRQAYITFMDNVREQKGNWTDAEWQQAKELLEKLDAHKETVEKELGTDDKAKIKMLQAEFRTLETAGDVKD
;
A
#
# COMPACT_ATOMS: atom_id res chain seq x y z
N MET A 1 -36.46 -31.34 -19.68
CA MET A 1 -36.94 -29.96 -19.85
C MET A 1 -36.56 -29.15 -18.61
N LYS A 2 -35.73 -28.10 -18.76
CA LYS A 2 -35.29 -27.21 -17.68
C LYS A 2 -36.37 -26.15 -17.41
N ARG A 3 -36.71 -25.91 -16.14
CA ARG A 3 -37.32 -24.66 -15.66
C ARG A 3 -36.67 -24.25 -14.34
N THR A 4 -36.08 -23.07 -14.38
CA THR A 4 -35.45 -22.30 -13.30
C THR A 4 -36.47 -21.74 -12.33
N ASN A 5 -36.10 -21.59 -11.05
CA ASN A 5 -36.64 -20.54 -10.19
C ASN A 5 -35.54 -20.05 -9.23
N ARG A 6 -35.27 -18.75 -9.28
CA ARG A 6 -34.44 -18.01 -8.31
C ARG A 6 -35.34 -17.56 -7.16
N THR A 7 -34.88 -17.65 -5.93
CA THR A 7 -35.54 -17.02 -4.78
C THR A 7 -34.47 -16.44 -3.87
N TYR A 8 -34.53 -15.11 -3.70
CA TYR A 8 -33.74 -14.36 -2.72
C TYR A 8 -34.33 -14.59 -1.34
N ALA A 9 -33.50 -15.03 -0.39
CA ALA A 9 -33.85 -15.04 1.02
C ALA A 9 -33.06 -13.94 1.74
N LYS A 10 -33.76 -12.87 2.14
CA LYS A 10 -33.37 -11.98 3.24
C LYS A 10 -33.33 -12.81 4.52
N VAL A 11 -32.23 -12.78 5.25
CA VAL A 11 -32.14 -13.26 6.64
C VAL A 11 -31.23 -12.27 7.37
N MET A 12 -31.82 -11.25 7.99
CA MET A 12 -32.09 -11.14 9.44
C MET A 12 -30.82 -10.95 10.27
N LEU A 13 -30.65 -9.70 10.70
CA LEU A 13 -29.76 -9.25 11.75
C LEU A 13 -30.20 -9.88 13.08
N VAL A 14 -29.30 -10.63 13.71
CA VAL A 14 -29.46 -11.06 15.10
C VAL A 14 -28.27 -10.52 15.88
N ALA A 15 -28.55 -9.49 16.66
CA ALA A 15 -27.71 -9.10 17.79
C ALA A 15 -27.95 -10.10 18.93
N ALA A 16 -26.89 -10.70 19.46
CA ALA A 16 -26.95 -11.39 20.74
C ALA A 16 -25.64 -11.18 21.50
N LEU A 17 -25.77 -10.44 22.59
CA LEU A 17 -24.81 -10.23 23.66
C LEU A 17 -24.38 -11.58 24.26
N GLY A 18 -23.10 -11.68 24.61
CA GLY A 18 -22.41 -12.96 24.81
C GLY A 18 -22.69 -13.69 26.13
N PHE A 19 -22.20 -14.93 26.17
CA PHE A 19 -21.82 -15.69 27.36
C PHE A 19 -20.79 -16.76 26.92
N SER A 20 -19.69 -16.87 27.67
CA SER A 20 -18.59 -17.82 27.42
C SER A 20 -19.02 -19.26 27.70
N PHE A 21 -18.59 -20.20 26.85
CA PHE A 21 -18.76 -21.64 27.07
C PHE A 21 -17.40 -22.31 27.29
N ALA A 22 -17.30 -23.06 28.39
CA ALA A 22 -16.24 -24.03 28.65
C ALA A 22 -16.65 -25.39 28.08
N ALA A 23 -15.83 -25.98 27.21
CA ALA A 23 -15.77 -27.41 26.86
C ALA A 23 -14.63 -27.54 25.86
N GLY A 24 -13.62 -28.37 26.10
CA GLY A 24 -13.76 -29.82 26.01
C GLY A 24 -13.23 -30.24 24.63
N ALA A 25 -12.04 -30.84 24.63
CA ALA A 25 -11.21 -31.12 23.46
C ALA A 25 -11.97 -31.66 22.25
N THR A 26 -11.77 -31.01 21.12
CA THR A 26 -11.88 -31.63 19.80
C THR A 26 -10.82 -30.98 18.91
N ASP A 27 -9.92 -31.81 18.40
CA ASP A 27 -8.88 -31.45 17.45
C ASP A 27 -9.50 -30.93 16.14
N TYR A 28 -9.81 -29.64 16.10
CA TYR A 28 -10.20 -28.97 14.86
C TYR A 28 -8.96 -28.42 14.17
N ASN A 29 -8.37 -29.25 13.30
CA ASN A 29 -7.58 -28.89 12.13
C ASN A 29 -7.11 -27.42 12.05
N ASN A 30 -6.00 -27.12 12.72
CA ASN A 30 -5.24 -25.86 12.62
C ASN A 30 -4.48 -25.71 11.28
N THR A 31 -5.07 -26.19 10.19
CA THR A 31 -4.57 -25.99 8.83
C THR A 31 -5.53 -25.10 8.04
N LYS A 32 -6.84 -25.14 8.34
CA LYS A 32 -7.82 -24.25 7.73
C LYS A 32 -8.01 -22.94 8.49
N ALA A 33 -7.80 -22.94 9.81
CA ALA A 33 -7.75 -21.71 10.61
C ALA A 33 -6.51 -20.86 10.31
N LYS A 34 -5.35 -21.50 10.08
CA LYS A 34 -4.13 -20.81 9.63
C LYS A 34 -4.30 -20.17 8.25
N ALA A 35 -5.06 -20.80 7.35
CA ALA A 35 -5.39 -20.26 6.04
C ALA A 35 -6.47 -19.15 6.07
N ALA A 36 -7.35 -19.15 7.08
CA ALA A 36 -8.36 -18.10 7.25
C ALA A 36 -7.82 -16.86 7.97
N ILE A 37 -6.80 -17.00 8.82
CA ILE A 37 -6.16 -15.88 9.52
C ILE A 37 -5.21 -15.10 8.60
N SER A 38 -4.62 -15.75 7.59
CA SER A 38 -3.83 -15.07 6.54
C SER A 38 -4.68 -14.27 5.54
N THR A 39 -6.01 -14.27 5.67
CA THR A 39 -6.93 -13.59 4.75
C THR A 39 -7.49 -12.27 5.32
N ILE A 40 -7.03 -11.85 6.51
CA ILE A 40 -7.35 -10.53 7.09
C ILE A 40 -6.15 -9.57 6.99
N GLN A 41 -5.03 -9.99 6.39
CA GLN A 41 -4.05 -9.04 5.84
C GLN A 41 -4.46 -8.72 4.40
N ASN A 42 -5.13 -7.59 4.21
CA ASN A 42 -5.12 -6.89 2.92
C ASN A 42 -3.73 -6.26 2.72
N ASP A 43 -2.69 -7.10 2.76
CA ASP A 43 -1.39 -6.76 2.19
C ASP A 43 -1.57 -6.95 0.70
N GLN A 44 -2.05 -5.90 0.02
CA GLN A 44 -1.86 -5.77 -1.42
C GLN A 44 -0.41 -6.17 -1.70
N GLU A 45 -0.20 -7.25 -2.44
CA GLU A 45 1.13 -7.75 -2.76
C GLU A 45 1.95 -6.59 -3.33
N LEU A 46 2.91 -6.08 -2.55
CA LEU A 46 3.68 -4.90 -2.93
C LEU A 46 4.39 -5.20 -4.25
N SER A 47 4.23 -4.32 -5.24
CA SER A 47 4.84 -4.55 -6.54
C SER A 47 6.37 -4.62 -6.44
N PRO A 48 7.05 -5.33 -7.35
CA PRO A 48 8.50 -5.38 -7.36
C PRO A 48 9.13 -3.98 -7.38
N LEU A 49 8.61 -3.09 -8.23
CA LEU A 49 9.07 -1.70 -8.31
C LEU A 49 8.83 -0.95 -6.99
N GLN A 50 7.71 -1.17 -6.31
CA GLN A 50 7.46 -0.54 -5.01
C GLN A 50 8.50 -0.93 -3.96
N LYS A 51 8.80 -2.23 -3.86
CA LYS A 51 9.85 -2.72 -2.94
C LYS A 51 11.21 -2.13 -3.30
N GLN A 52 11.49 -2.05 -4.59
CA GLN A 52 12.74 -1.54 -5.12
C GLN A 52 12.90 -0.02 -4.90
N LEU A 53 11.86 0.77 -5.07
CA LEU A 53 11.92 2.23 -4.91
C LEU A 53 11.88 2.67 -3.45
N LEU A 54 11.11 1.98 -2.60
CA LEU A 54 10.89 2.41 -1.23
C LEU A 54 11.71 1.64 -0.19
N GLY A 55 12.28 0.50 -0.56
CA GLY A 55 13.09 -0.33 0.35
C GLY A 55 12.33 -0.68 1.62
N GLU A 56 12.91 -0.34 2.78
CA GLU A 56 12.30 -0.56 4.10
C GLU A 56 10.96 0.20 4.28
N HIS A 57 10.73 1.25 3.48
CA HIS A 57 9.51 2.06 3.49
C HIS A 57 8.45 1.56 2.50
N ALA A 58 8.59 0.33 1.96
CA ALA A 58 7.65 -0.20 0.97
C ALA A 58 6.22 -0.32 1.50
N ASN A 59 6.04 -0.55 2.81
CA ASN A 59 4.74 -0.39 3.45
C ASN A 59 4.47 1.08 3.76
N ILE A 60 3.88 1.80 2.80
CA ILE A 60 3.62 3.25 2.89
C ILE A 60 2.78 3.59 4.13
N GLY A 61 1.76 2.79 4.44
CA GLY A 61 0.87 3.05 5.58
C GLY A 61 1.55 2.92 6.95
N ALA A 62 2.74 2.32 7.01
CA ALA A 62 3.53 2.19 8.23
C ALA A 62 4.57 3.32 8.41
N ILE A 63 4.72 4.22 7.43
CA ILE A 63 5.69 5.33 7.50
C ILE A 63 5.20 6.36 8.53
N THR A 64 6.02 6.66 9.52
CA THR A 64 5.77 7.71 10.52
C THR A 64 6.23 9.07 10.02
N ALA A 65 5.77 10.17 10.64
CA ALA A 65 6.23 11.52 10.32
C ALA A 65 7.77 11.64 10.33
N ASP A 66 8.43 11.07 11.36
CA ASP A 66 9.89 11.09 11.52
C ASP A 66 10.63 10.39 10.36
N SER A 67 10.03 9.33 9.80
CA SER A 67 10.60 8.57 8.68
C SER A 67 10.17 9.07 7.30
N MET A 68 9.18 9.98 7.23
CA MET A 68 8.58 10.41 5.99
C MET A 68 9.60 11.03 5.04
N ARG A 69 10.44 11.95 5.54
CA ARG A 69 11.52 12.55 4.72
C ARG A 69 12.42 11.46 4.13
N GLN A 70 12.82 10.48 4.94
CA GLN A 70 13.72 9.42 4.51
C GLN A 70 13.07 8.55 3.43
N ALA A 71 11.77 8.27 3.53
CA ALA A 71 11.04 7.54 2.50
C ALA A 71 11.09 8.24 1.12
N TYR A 72 10.92 9.57 1.07
CA TYR A 72 11.08 10.33 -0.18
C TYR A 72 12.52 10.36 -0.69
N ILE A 73 13.52 10.39 0.20
CA ILE A 73 14.93 10.32 -0.18
C ILE A 73 15.20 8.96 -0.83
N THR A 74 14.83 7.86 -0.17
CA THR A 74 14.98 6.50 -0.68
C THR A 74 14.28 6.33 -2.03
N PHE A 75 13.04 6.82 -2.15
CA PHE A 75 12.31 6.85 -3.42
C PHE A 75 13.13 7.52 -4.54
N MET A 76 13.61 8.74 -4.30
CA MET A 76 14.32 9.51 -5.32
C MET A 76 15.71 8.97 -5.63
N ASP A 77 16.44 8.45 -4.65
CA ASP A 77 17.75 7.82 -4.87
C ASP A 77 17.58 6.65 -5.85
N ASN A 78 16.60 5.78 -5.60
CA ASN A 78 16.30 4.65 -6.46
C ASN A 78 15.77 5.05 -7.85
N VAL A 79 14.93 6.09 -7.94
CA VAL A 79 14.50 6.67 -9.24
C VAL A 79 15.72 7.11 -10.05
N ARG A 80 16.67 7.84 -9.43
CA ARG A 80 17.85 8.35 -10.15
C ARG A 80 18.72 7.22 -10.69
N GLU A 81 18.87 6.16 -9.91
CA GLU A 81 19.68 5.00 -10.31
C GLU A 81 19.05 4.21 -11.46
N GLN A 82 17.72 4.07 -11.46
CA GLN A 82 17.05 3.07 -12.30
C GLN A 82 16.40 3.65 -13.56
N LYS A 83 16.04 4.94 -13.55
CA LYS A 83 15.34 5.63 -14.66
C LYS A 83 15.97 5.48 -16.04
N GLY A 84 17.26 5.15 -16.12
CA GLY A 84 17.97 4.95 -17.38
C GLY A 84 17.47 3.75 -18.19
N ASN A 85 16.75 2.83 -17.55
CA ASN A 85 16.24 1.59 -18.16
C ASN A 85 14.71 1.49 -18.10
N TRP A 86 14.01 2.55 -17.71
CA TRP A 86 12.56 2.53 -17.52
C TRP A 86 11.81 2.69 -18.83
N THR A 87 10.70 1.99 -18.91
CA THR A 87 9.60 2.15 -19.86
C THR A 87 8.55 3.11 -19.30
N ASP A 88 7.62 3.56 -20.16
CA ASP A 88 6.42 4.31 -19.75
C ASP A 88 5.66 3.67 -18.58
N ALA A 89 5.59 2.33 -18.55
CA ALA A 89 4.90 1.60 -17.50
C ALA A 89 5.60 1.75 -16.14
N GLU A 90 6.94 1.76 -16.13
CA GLU A 90 7.72 1.97 -14.91
C GLU A 90 7.65 3.42 -14.44
N TRP A 91 7.66 4.40 -15.36
CA TRP A 91 7.41 5.80 -15.04
C TRP A 91 6.03 6.02 -14.41
N GLN A 92 4.98 5.46 -15.04
CA GLN A 92 3.61 5.56 -14.53
C GLN A 92 3.47 4.88 -13.16
N GLN A 93 4.09 3.72 -12.96
CA GLN A 93 4.06 3.06 -11.66
C GLN A 93 4.83 3.85 -10.59
N ALA A 94 5.98 4.44 -10.92
CA ALA A 94 6.72 5.30 -9.99
C ALA A 94 5.91 6.54 -9.59
N LYS A 95 5.18 7.13 -10.53
CA LYS A 95 4.25 8.25 -10.28
C LYS A 95 3.14 7.85 -9.32
N GLU A 96 2.48 6.72 -9.54
CA GLU A 96 1.44 6.20 -8.63
C GLU A 96 1.98 5.96 -7.21
N LEU A 97 3.23 5.52 -7.08
CA LEU A 97 3.88 5.35 -5.77
C LEU A 97 4.15 6.69 -5.10
N LEU A 98 4.59 7.70 -5.85
CA LEU A 98 4.74 9.06 -5.33
C LEU A 98 3.40 9.64 -4.88
N GLU A 99 2.32 9.43 -5.63
CA GLU A 99 0.97 9.87 -5.26
C GLU A 99 0.47 9.18 -3.98
N LYS A 100 0.76 7.88 -3.81
CA LYS A 100 0.45 7.15 -2.56
C LYS A 100 1.24 7.67 -1.38
N LEU A 101 2.53 7.95 -1.56
CA LEU A 101 3.36 8.59 -0.54
C LEU A 101 2.80 9.97 -0.16
N ASP A 102 2.42 10.77 -1.14
CA ASP A 102 1.83 12.10 -0.95
C ASP A 102 0.53 12.03 -0.14
N ALA A 103 -0.37 11.14 -0.52
CA ALA A 103 -1.63 10.91 0.20
C ALA A 103 -1.38 10.51 1.66
N HIS A 104 -0.40 9.63 1.92
CA HIS A 104 -0.05 9.24 3.29
C HIS A 104 0.61 10.38 4.07
N LYS A 105 1.52 11.12 3.43
CA LYS A 105 2.18 12.31 4.01
C LYS A 105 1.16 13.36 4.47
N GLU A 106 0.09 13.58 3.72
CA GLU A 106 -1.01 14.48 4.13
C GLU A 106 -1.65 14.06 5.47
N THR A 107 -1.75 12.75 5.75
CA THR A 107 -2.32 12.26 7.01
C THR A 107 -1.46 12.59 8.24
N VAL A 108 -0.14 12.71 8.06
CA VAL A 108 0.83 13.01 9.12
C VAL A 108 1.44 14.42 8.99
N GLU A 109 0.91 15.26 8.11
CA GLU A 109 1.56 16.53 7.73
C GLU A 109 1.72 17.51 8.90
N LYS A 110 0.83 17.45 9.89
CA LYS A 110 0.88 18.32 11.08
C LYS A 110 2.10 18.03 11.97
N GLU A 111 2.65 16.83 11.89
CA GLU A 111 3.80 16.37 12.67
C GLU A 111 5.12 16.65 11.92
N LEU A 112 5.07 16.95 10.61
CA LEU A 112 6.26 17.24 9.82
C LEU A 112 6.82 18.64 10.09
N GLY A 113 8.14 18.71 10.27
CA GLY A 113 8.87 19.96 10.34
C GLY A 113 8.86 20.73 9.02
N THR A 114 9.03 22.05 9.09
CA THR A 114 9.11 22.93 7.89
C THR A 114 10.21 22.49 6.93
N ASP A 115 11.37 22.11 7.46
CA ASP A 115 12.49 21.66 6.65
C ASP A 115 12.17 20.32 5.96
N ASP A 116 11.44 19.41 6.62
CA ASP A 116 11.03 18.13 6.03
C ASP A 116 10.12 18.37 4.84
N LYS A 117 9.12 19.25 5.02
CA LYS A 117 8.20 19.67 3.96
C LYS A 117 8.93 20.32 2.79
N ALA A 118 9.91 21.19 3.07
CA ALA A 118 10.70 21.84 2.03
C ALA A 118 11.53 20.82 1.23
N LYS A 119 12.18 19.88 1.92
CA LYS A 119 12.96 18.81 1.26
C LYS A 119 12.07 17.89 0.43
N ILE A 120 10.91 17.49 0.93
CA ILE A 120 9.95 16.67 0.20
C ILE A 120 9.49 17.39 -1.09
N LYS A 121 9.15 18.67 -1.01
CA LYS A 121 8.76 19.46 -2.20
C LYS A 121 9.87 19.54 -3.25
N MET A 122 11.13 19.70 -2.84
CA MET A 122 12.27 19.66 -3.75
C MET A 122 12.36 18.31 -4.46
N LEU A 123 12.23 17.21 -3.73
CA LEU A 123 12.30 15.85 -4.28
C LEU A 123 11.15 15.57 -5.25
N GLN A 124 9.94 16.03 -4.95
CA GLN A 124 8.80 15.94 -5.86
C GLN A 124 9.02 16.74 -7.16
N ALA A 125 9.59 17.95 -7.06
CA ALA A 125 9.90 18.77 -8.23
C ALA A 125 10.99 18.11 -9.11
N GLU A 126 11.97 17.48 -8.48
CA GLU A 126 12.99 16.72 -9.17
C GLU A 126 12.40 15.51 -9.91
N PHE A 127 11.52 14.73 -9.26
CA PHE A 127 10.83 13.61 -9.92
C PHE A 127 10.13 14.06 -11.21
N ARG A 128 9.34 15.14 -11.14
CA ARG A 128 8.61 15.68 -12.32
C ARG A 128 9.55 16.09 -13.45
N THR A 129 10.72 16.64 -13.11
CA THR A 129 11.74 17.02 -14.09
C THR A 129 12.31 15.77 -14.77
N LEU A 130 12.54 14.70 -14.02
CA LEU A 130 13.04 13.43 -14.55
C LEU A 130 12.00 12.70 -15.40
N GLU A 131 10.74 12.66 -14.95
CA GLU A 131 9.60 12.11 -15.69
C GLU A 131 9.46 12.80 -17.05
N THR A 132 9.44 14.14 -17.07
CA THR A 132 9.38 14.92 -18.31
C THR A 132 10.54 14.63 -19.25
N ALA A 133 11.75 14.43 -18.72
CA ALA A 133 12.92 14.08 -19.52
C ALA A 133 12.92 12.62 -20.00
N GLY A 134 12.19 11.74 -19.31
CA GLY A 134 11.90 10.36 -19.72
C GLY A 134 10.94 10.35 -20.90
N ASP A 135 9.78 10.98 -20.76
CA ASP A 135 8.73 11.08 -21.78
C ASP A 135 9.22 11.64 -23.14
N VAL A 136 10.27 12.46 -23.14
CA VAL A 136 10.84 13.04 -24.37
C VAL A 136 11.74 12.04 -25.14
N LYS A 137 12.18 10.95 -24.51
CA LYS A 137 13.11 9.99 -25.13
C LYS A 137 12.44 8.85 -25.89
N ASP A 138 11.19 8.56 -25.60
CA ASP A 138 10.39 7.50 -26.23
C ASP A 138 9.68 7.99 -27.51
#